data_AF-A0A9P1CBG0-F1
#
_entry.id   AF-A0A9P1CBG0-F1
#
_cell.length_a   1.000
_cell.length_b   1.000
_cell.length_c   1.000
_cell.angle_alpha   90.00
_cell.angle_beta   90.00
_cell.angle_gamma   90.00
#
_symmetry.space_group_name_H-M   'P 1'
#
loop_
_entity.id
_entity.type
_entity.pdbx_description
1 polymer ?
#
loop_
_entity_poly.entity_id
_entity_poly.type
_entity_poly.pdbx_seq_one_letter_code
_entity_poly.pdbx_strand_id
1 'polypeptide(L)'
;MLHMPMFEWRDRESELRREQKGESCRIHGYFDVNRVPGNFHIGTHGAMVPSYLSFYDEPSPPQQNMRHTINSLAFVDVGSPGSGMSRPLDGFKSPQAFTFQYYLMITPVTRKTAAADDYGYRFSASSFVTNELIGPAVFFRMEIDPIRVTNYTET
;
A
#
# COMPACT_ATOMS: atom_id res chain seq x y z
N MET A 1 -14.21 5.21 37.70
CA MET A 1 -14.95 6.39 37.23
C MET A 1 -13.95 7.30 36.53
N LEU A 2 -13.71 7.08 35.23
CA LEU A 2 -12.79 7.90 34.45
C LEU A 2 -13.60 9.07 33.89
N HIS A 3 -13.28 10.26 34.37
CA HIS A 3 -13.86 11.50 33.91
C HIS A 3 -13.31 11.80 32.50
N MET A 4 -14.10 11.46 31.48
CA MET A 4 -13.93 12.05 30.15
C MET A 4 -14.52 13.47 30.21
N PRO A 5 -13.73 14.51 29.92
CA PRO A 5 -14.26 15.87 29.96
C PRO A 5 -15.34 16.04 28.88
N MET A 6 -16.48 16.60 29.30
CA MET A 6 -17.58 17.06 28.46
C MET A 6 -17.16 18.29 27.64
N PHE A 7 -16.34 18.09 26.62
CA PHE A 7 -16.21 19.05 25.53
C PHE A 7 -16.41 18.29 24.23
N GLU A 8 -17.58 18.45 23.62
CA GLU A 8 -17.78 18.14 22.22
C GLU A 8 -16.77 18.96 21.42
N TRP A 9 -15.65 18.34 21.06
CA TRP A 9 -14.77 18.88 20.03
C TRP A 9 -15.54 18.81 18.72
N ARG A 10 -16.28 19.88 18.44
CA ARG A 10 -16.87 20.14 17.14
C ARG A 10 -15.74 20.61 16.22
N ASP A 11 -14.80 19.70 15.98
CA ASP A 11 -13.65 19.93 15.14
C ASP A 11 -14.12 19.97 13.70
N ARG A 12 -13.66 20.95 12.92
CA ARG A 12 -13.87 21.03 11.47
C ARG A 12 -13.61 19.68 10.78
N GLU A 13 -12.58 18.96 11.24
CA GLU A 13 -12.23 17.62 10.80
C GLU A 13 -13.35 16.58 11.01
N SER A 14 -14.10 16.68 12.11
CA SER A 14 -15.25 15.81 12.40
C SER A 14 -16.44 16.10 11.48
N GLU A 15 -16.65 17.37 11.12
CA GLU A 15 -17.70 17.80 10.20
C GLU A 15 -17.36 17.34 8.77
N LEU A 16 -16.12 17.54 8.31
CA LEU A 16 -15.63 17.03 7.03
C LEU A 16 -15.76 15.50 6.92
N ARG A 17 -15.44 14.76 7.99
CA ARG A 17 -15.66 13.30 8.03
C ARG A 17 -17.12 12.90 7.89
N ARG A 18 -18.06 13.70 8.43
CA ARG A 18 -19.50 13.45 8.29
C ARG A 18 -19.98 13.75 6.87
N GLU A 19 -19.46 14.80 6.25
CA GLU A 19 -19.77 15.15 4.86
C GLU A 19 -19.25 14.10 3.88
N GLN A 20 -18.03 13.59 4.09
CA GLN A 20 -17.39 12.54 3.27
C GLN A 20 -17.88 11.13 3.60
N LYS A 21 -18.95 10.98 4.40
CA LYS A 21 -19.46 9.68 4.80
C LYS A 21 -19.94 8.90 3.57
N GLY A 22 -19.32 7.74 3.33
CA GLY A 22 -19.65 6.89 2.19
C GLY A 22 -18.88 7.22 0.92
N GLU A 23 -17.98 8.22 0.96
CA GLU A 23 -17.06 8.49 -0.13
C GLU A 23 -15.90 7.49 -0.18
N SER A 24 -15.19 7.47 -1.31
CA SER A 24 -13.96 6.71 -1.51
C SER A 24 -12.82 7.66 -1.88
N CYS A 25 -11.58 7.28 -1.54
CA CYS A 25 -10.41 8.07 -1.90
C CYS A 25 -9.72 7.48 -3.14
N ARG A 26 -9.16 8.36 -3.99
CA ARG A 26 -8.26 7.98 -5.09
C ARG A 26 -6.88 8.59 -4.86
N ILE A 27 -5.94 7.74 -4.49
CA ILE A 27 -4.53 8.13 -4.28
C ILE A 27 -3.74 7.81 -5.54
N HIS A 28 -2.96 8.77 -6.02
CA HIS A 28 -2.08 8.63 -7.16
C HIS A 28 -0.90 9.60 -7.04
N GLY A 29 0.26 9.22 -7.57
CA GLY A 29 1.47 10.02 -7.51
C GLY A 29 2.72 9.14 -7.58
N TYR A 30 3.86 9.76 -7.36
CA TYR A 30 5.16 9.12 -7.21
C TYR A 30 5.92 9.80 -6.08
N PHE A 31 6.83 9.08 -5.46
CA PHE A 31 7.72 9.61 -4.44
C PHE A 31 9.04 8.88 -4.49
N ASP A 32 10.12 9.60 -4.22
CA ASP A 32 11.46 9.02 -4.17
C ASP A 32 11.70 8.33 -2.83
N VAL A 33 12.34 7.17 -2.88
CA VAL A 33 12.74 6.40 -1.71
C VAL A 33 14.22 6.04 -1.79
N ASN A 34 14.85 5.91 -0.64
CA ASN A 34 16.16 5.31 -0.57
C ASN A 34 16.09 3.85 -1.06
N ARG A 35 17.11 3.41 -1.80
CA ARG A 35 17.22 2.04 -2.33
C ARG A 35 17.66 1.06 -1.24
N VAL A 36 16.89 0.97 -0.17
CA VAL A 36 17.09 0.07 0.98
C VAL A 36 15.76 -0.60 1.34
N PRO A 37 15.78 -1.76 2.04
CA PRO A 37 14.56 -2.33 2.60
C PRO A 37 13.81 -1.32 3.46
N GLY A 38 12.48 -1.33 3.37
CA GLY A 38 11.66 -0.33 4.02
C GLY A 38 10.18 -0.62 3.94
N ASN A 39 9.37 0.35 4.38
CA ASN A 39 7.91 0.25 4.26
C ASN A 39 7.31 1.62 4.01
N PHE A 40 6.21 1.64 3.26
CA PHE A 40 5.27 2.76 3.25
C PHE A 40 3.89 2.22 3.58
N HIS A 41 3.01 3.08 4.08
CA HIS A 41 1.65 2.68 4.41
C HIS A 41 0.66 3.82 4.17
N ILE A 42 -0.59 3.44 3.94
CA ILE A 42 -1.72 4.34 3.79
C ILE A 42 -2.65 4.04 4.95
N GLY A 43 -2.91 5.01 5.82
CA GLY A 43 -3.74 4.84 7.01
C GLY A 43 -4.69 6.00 7.24
N THR A 44 -5.75 5.76 8.02
CA THR A 44 -6.83 6.74 8.25
C THR A 44 -6.56 7.69 9.42
N HIS A 45 -5.29 8.02 9.69
CA HIS A 45 -4.67 8.70 10.85
C HIS A 45 -5.52 9.63 11.78
N GLY A 46 -6.64 10.21 11.32
CA GLY A 46 -7.64 10.90 12.14
C GLY A 46 -8.71 10.01 12.81
N ALA A 47 -8.69 8.69 12.57
CA ALA A 47 -9.53 7.70 13.21
C ALA A 47 -8.64 6.67 13.92
N MET A 48 -8.06 7.05 15.07
CA MET A 48 -7.43 6.08 15.97
C MET A 48 -8.51 5.21 16.60
N VAL A 49 -9.02 4.27 15.82
CA VAL A 49 -9.98 3.28 16.29
C VAL A 49 -9.18 2.09 16.81
N PRO A 50 -9.50 1.61 18.02
CA PRO A 50 -8.96 0.36 18.53
C PRO A 50 -9.11 -0.75 17.47
N SER A 51 -8.03 -1.48 17.18
CA SER A 51 -8.13 -2.68 16.35
C SER A 51 -8.94 -3.76 17.06
N TYR A 52 -9.28 -4.86 16.37
CA TYR A 52 -9.95 -6.05 16.95
C TYR A 52 -9.37 -6.46 18.32
N LEU A 53 -8.05 -6.33 18.50
CA LEU A 53 -7.34 -6.69 19.73
C LEU A 53 -7.34 -5.61 20.83
N SER A 54 -7.81 -4.40 20.52
CA SER A 54 -7.72 -3.25 21.41
C SER A 54 -8.99 -3.00 22.22
N PHE A 55 -10.15 -3.59 21.88
CA PHE A 55 -11.37 -3.60 22.69
C PHE A 55 -12.06 -4.98 22.67
N TYR A 56 -12.04 -5.67 23.81
CA TYR A 56 -12.97 -6.74 24.21
C TYR A 56 -13.27 -7.89 23.24
N ASP A 57 -12.37 -8.24 22.31
CA ASP A 57 -12.58 -9.36 21.38
C ASP A 57 -13.77 -9.13 20.42
N GLU A 58 -14.14 -7.86 20.17
CA GLU A 58 -15.24 -7.49 19.27
C GLU A 58 -14.73 -7.23 17.84
N PRO A 59 -15.35 -7.81 16.78
CA PRO A 59 -15.00 -7.55 15.38
C PRO A 59 -15.02 -6.05 15.07
N SER A 60 -13.99 -5.56 14.35
CA SER A 60 -13.98 -4.19 13.84
C SER A 60 -15.27 -3.92 13.05
N PRO A 61 -15.92 -2.75 13.20
CA PRO A 61 -17.15 -2.46 12.49
C PRO A 61 -16.98 -2.70 10.99
N PRO A 62 -17.90 -3.39 10.29
CA PRO A 62 -17.73 -3.73 8.87
C PRO A 62 -17.51 -2.49 7.99
N GLN A 63 -18.00 -1.34 8.44
CA GLN A 63 -17.86 -0.05 7.76
C GLN A 63 -16.43 0.52 7.82
N GLN A 64 -15.60 0.05 8.76
CA GLN A 64 -14.21 0.48 8.94
C GLN A 64 -13.28 -0.56 8.32
N ASN A 65 -13.07 -0.43 7.02
CA ASN A 65 -12.18 -1.32 6.29
C ASN A 65 -11.37 -0.55 5.26
N MET A 66 -10.22 -1.12 4.93
CA MET A 66 -9.29 -0.64 3.92
C MET A 66 -9.45 -1.42 2.62
N ARG A 67 -10.67 -1.78 2.22
CA ARG A 67 -10.90 -2.39 0.90
C ARG A 67 -10.43 -1.41 -0.18
N HIS A 68 -9.58 -1.86 -1.08
CA HIS A 68 -8.99 -0.99 -2.10
C HIS A 68 -8.77 -1.72 -3.43
N THR A 69 -8.49 -0.92 -4.47
CA THR A 69 -8.05 -1.41 -5.78
C THR A 69 -6.70 -0.76 -6.09
N ILE A 70 -5.69 -1.55 -6.39
CA ILE A 70 -4.40 -1.05 -6.88
C ILE A 70 -4.57 -0.84 -8.39
N ASN A 71 -4.74 0.42 -8.81
CA ASN A 71 -4.88 0.72 -10.23
C ASN A 71 -3.56 0.52 -10.97
N SER A 72 -2.47 1.03 -10.41
CA SER A 72 -1.12 0.73 -10.86
C SER A 72 -0.10 0.91 -9.75
N LEU A 73 0.89 0.03 -9.68
CA LEU A 73 2.05 0.15 -8.80
C LEU A 73 3.32 -0.23 -9.57
N ALA A 74 4.32 0.63 -9.54
CA ALA A 74 5.58 0.42 -10.23
C ALA A 74 6.76 1.02 -9.43
N PHE A 75 7.95 0.44 -9.62
CA PHE A 75 9.21 0.87 -9.01
C PHE A 75 10.18 1.43 -10.06
N VAL A 76 9.65 2.09 -11.10
CA VAL A 76 10.41 2.62 -12.23
C VAL A 76 9.97 4.03 -12.62
N ASP A 77 10.84 4.72 -13.33
CA ASP A 77 10.50 5.95 -14.04
C ASP A 77 9.52 5.63 -15.18
N VAL A 78 8.42 6.40 -15.24
CA VAL A 78 7.24 6.17 -16.10
C VAL A 78 7.57 6.33 -17.59
N GLY A 79 8.79 6.77 -17.93
CA GLY A 79 9.23 7.09 -19.28
C GLY A 79 9.94 5.98 -20.08
N SER A 80 10.32 4.83 -19.50
CA SER A 80 10.99 3.77 -20.28
C SER A 80 9.97 2.77 -20.83
N PRO A 81 9.87 2.57 -22.16
CA PRO A 81 9.00 1.56 -22.77
C PRO A 81 9.59 0.16 -22.60
N GLY A 82 9.69 -0.31 -21.35
CA GLY A 82 10.11 -1.65 -20.97
C GLY A 82 8.91 -2.57 -20.86
N SER A 83 8.38 -3.03 -21.99
CA SER A 83 7.15 -3.82 -22.18
C SER A 83 7.11 -5.22 -21.53
N GLY A 84 7.80 -5.44 -20.40
CA GLY A 84 7.94 -6.78 -19.81
C GLY A 84 8.26 -6.82 -18.32
N MET A 85 8.22 -5.69 -17.60
CA MET A 85 8.40 -5.70 -16.16
C MET A 85 7.06 -5.98 -15.48
N SER A 86 7.00 -7.15 -14.85
CA SER A 86 5.81 -7.66 -14.17
C SER A 86 5.32 -6.66 -13.12
N ARG A 87 4.05 -6.28 -13.23
CA ARG A 87 3.31 -5.44 -12.27
C ARG A 87 2.18 -6.27 -11.67
N PRO A 88 2.50 -7.21 -10.76
CA PRO A 88 1.55 -8.23 -10.31
C PRO A 88 0.35 -7.68 -9.54
N LEU A 89 0.39 -6.42 -9.10
CA LEU A 89 -0.69 -5.77 -8.36
C LEU A 89 -1.56 -4.84 -9.21
N ASP A 90 -1.23 -4.61 -10.49
CA ASP A 90 -2.05 -3.75 -11.35
C ASP A 90 -3.44 -4.40 -11.55
N GLY A 91 -4.49 -3.67 -11.19
CA GLY A 91 -5.89 -4.12 -11.21
C GLY A 91 -6.29 -5.00 -10.02
N PHE A 92 -5.39 -5.29 -9.07
CA PHE A 92 -5.70 -6.12 -7.90
C PHE A 92 -6.76 -5.45 -7.02
N LYS A 93 -7.77 -6.23 -6.60
CA LYS A 93 -8.84 -5.80 -5.70
C LYS A 93 -8.70 -6.57 -4.39
N SER A 94 -8.50 -5.85 -3.29
CA SER A 94 -8.37 -6.48 -1.99
C SER A 94 -9.73 -7.01 -1.49
N PRO A 95 -9.74 -8.06 -0.65
CA PRO A 95 -10.87 -8.35 0.21
C PRO A 95 -11.10 -7.19 1.20
N GLN A 96 -12.25 -7.23 1.87
CA GLN A 96 -12.52 -6.34 3.00
C GLN A 96 -11.62 -6.73 4.17
N ALA A 97 -10.86 -5.77 4.68
CA ALA A 97 -9.93 -5.98 5.79
C ALA A 97 -9.78 -4.69 6.59
N PHE A 98 -9.69 -4.80 7.92
CA PHE A 98 -9.34 -3.65 8.76
C PHE A 98 -7.90 -3.21 8.47
N THR A 99 -6.98 -4.18 8.45
CA THR A 99 -5.60 -3.97 8.02
C THR A 99 -5.19 -4.97 6.94
N PHE A 100 -4.50 -4.46 5.92
CA PHE A 100 -4.03 -5.25 4.79
C PHE A 100 -2.52 -5.04 4.60
N GLN A 101 -1.79 -6.10 4.27
CA GLN A 101 -0.35 -6.01 4.08
C GLN A 101 0.10 -6.68 2.79
N TYR A 102 1.00 -6.00 2.08
CA TYR A 102 1.75 -6.52 0.96
C TYR A 102 3.22 -6.69 1.35
N TYR A 103 3.81 -7.82 0.98
CA TYR A 103 5.26 -7.96 0.87
C TYR A 103 5.65 -7.87 -0.59
N LEU A 104 6.53 -6.93 -0.89
CA LEU A 104 7.02 -6.61 -2.21
C LEU A 104 8.50 -6.96 -2.26
N MET A 105 8.85 -7.93 -3.09
CA MET A 105 10.24 -8.27 -3.38
C MET A 105 10.63 -7.60 -4.69
N ILE A 106 11.47 -6.58 -4.61
CA ILE A 106 11.88 -5.74 -5.74
C ILE A 106 13.20 -6.27 -6.29
N THR A 107 13.19 -6.78 -7.52
CA THR A 107 14.38 -7.31 -8.20
C THR A 107 14.88 -6.33 -9.26
N PRO A 108 16.14 -5.86 -9.17
CA PRO A 108 16.78 -5.14 -10.27
C PRO A 108 16.86 -6.02 -11.53
N VAL A 109 16.53 -5.44 -12.69
CA VAL A 109 16.57 -6.13 -13.97
C VAL A 109 17.37 -5.32 -14.97
N THR A 110 18.22 -6.01 -15.74
CA THR A 110 18.80 -5.48 -16.98
C THR A 110 18.27 -6.28 -18.15
N ARG A 111 17.71 -5.60 -19.15
CA ARG A 111 17.35 -6.19 -20.43
C ARG A 111 18.42 -5.82 -21.44
N LYS A 112 19.12 -6.84 -21.93
CA LYS A 112 20.13 -6.71 -22.98
C LYS A 112 19.41 -6.76 -24.33
N THR A 113 19.53 -5.69 -25.11
CA THR A 113 19.07 -5.64 -26.51
C THR A 113 20.27 -5.40 -27.43
N ALA A 114 20.13 -5.68 -28.73
CA ALA A 114 21.18 -5.42 -29.70
C ALA A 114 21.57 -3.92 -29.80
N ALA A 115 20.66 -3.02 -29.44
CA ALA A 115 20.87 -1.57 -29.52
C ALA A 115 21.42 -0.97 -28.22
N ALA A 116 20.86 -1.35 -27.06
CA ALA A 116 21.26 -0.83 -25.75
C ALA A 116 20.77 -1.69 -24.58
N ASP A 117 21.39 -1.49 -23.43
CA ASP A 117 20.91 -2.03 -22.15
C ASP A 117 19.76 -1.16 -21.61
N ASP A 118 18.66 -1.81 -21.23
CA ASP A 118 17.56 -1.19 -20.49
C ASP A 118 17.61 -1.63 -19.02
N TYR A 119 17.52 -0.67 -18.11
CA TYR A 119 17.65 -0.89 -16.67
C TYR A 119 16.34 -0.57 -15.98
N GLY A 120 15.93 -1.42 -15.04
CA GLY A 120 14.87 -1.05 -14.12
C GLY A 120 14.59 -2.11 -13.06
N TYR A 121 13.34 -2.16 -12.61
CA TYR A 121 12.91 -3.03 -11.52
C TYR A 121 11.65 -3.80 -11.89
N ARG A 122 11.61 -5.07 -11.51
CA ARG A 122 10.37 -5.85 -11.41
C ARG A 122 10.10 -6.14 -9.95
N PHE A 123 8.87 -6.53 -9.62
CA PHE A 123 8.60 -7.03 -8.27
C PHE A 123 7.67 -8.23 -8.29
N SER A 124 7.80 -9.07 -7.26
CA SER A 124 6.76 -10.02 -6.88
C SER A 124 6.03 -9.50 -5.65
N ALA A 125 4.76 -9.91 -5.51
CA ALA A 125 3.93 -9.50 -4.40
C ALA A 125 3.27 -10.73 -3.76
N SER A 126 3.26 -10.74 -2.43
CA SER A 126 2.36 -11.56 -1.64
C SER A 126 1.54 -10.66 -0.72
N SER A 127 0.36 -11.12 -0.34
CA SER A 127 -0.54 -10.35 0.50
C SER A 127 -1.16 -11.19 1.59
N PHE A 128 -1.42 -10.57 2.74
CA PHE A 128 -2.18 -11.19 3.81
C PHE A 128 -3.03 -10.15 4.56
N VAL A 129 -4.12 -10.62 5.15
CA VAL A 129 -4.98 -9.84 6.02
C VAL A 129 -4.52 -10.07 7.46
N THR A 130 -4.41 -9.02 8.26
CA THR A 130 -4.14 -9.13 9.70
C THR A 130 -4.99 -8.13 10.46
N ASN A 131 -5.31 -8.45 11.72
CA ASN A 131 -6.03 -7.57 12.64
C ASN A 131 -5.15 -7.13 13.82
N GLU A 132 -3.84 -7.40 13.77
CA GLU A 132 -2.91 -7.19 14.88
C GLU A 132 -2.38 -5.75 15.00
N LEU A 133 -2.59 -4.92 13.98
CA LEU A 133 -2.10 -3.54 13.93
C LEU A 133 -3.17 -2.54 14.36
N ILE A 134 -2.74 -1.46 14.99
CA ILE A 134 -3.62 -0.37 15.46
C ILE A 134 -4.07 0.47 14.27
N GLY A 135 -5.39 0.65 14.15
CA GLY A 135 -6.02 1.51 13.14
C GLY A 135 -6.13 0.89 11.74
N PRO A 136 -7.11 1.35 10.93
CA PRO A 136 -7.26 0.89 9.56
C PRO A 136 -6.11 1.37 8.68
N ALA A 137 -5.33 0.44 8.13
CA ALA A 137 -4.21 0.76 7.25
C ALA A 137 -3.90 -0.32 6.19
N VAL A 138 -3.23 0.11 5.12
CA VAL A 138 -2.63 -0.76 4.10
C VAL A 138 -1.13 -0.56 4.14
N PHE A 139 -0.38 -1.62 4.43
CA PHE A 139 1.09 -1.58 4.51
C PHE A 139 1.73 -2.23 3.28
N PHE A 140 2.79 -1.62 2.80
CA PHE A 140 3.63 -2.11 1.72
C PHE A 140 5.05 -2.27 2.27
N ARG A 141 5.41 -3.52 2.58
CA ARG A 141 6.76 -3.89 3.02
C ARG A 141 7.58 -4.18 1.78
N MET A 142 8.72 -3.53 1.66
CA MET A 142 9.58 -3.58 0.49
C MET A 142 10.93 -4.15 0.86
N GLU A 143 11.35 -5.17 0.13
CA GLU A 143 12.72 -5.68 0.15
C GLU A 143 13.31 -5.55 -1.24
N ILE A 144 14.63 -5.35 -1.31
CA ILE A 144 15.36 -5.25 -2.58
C ILE A 144 16.26 -6.48 -2.68
N ASP A 145 16.08 -7.23 -3.76
CA ASP A 145 16.91 -8.38 -4.09
C ASP A 145 18.37 -7.90 -4.29
N PRO A 146 19.34 -8.49 -3.57
CA PRO A 146 20.75 -8.17 -3.79
C PRO A 146 21.26 -8.62 -5.17
N ILE A 147 20.51 -9.46 -5.88
CA ILE A 147 20.87 -10.00 -7.19
C ILE A 147 20.14 -9.25 -8.29
N ARG A 148 20.87 -8.96 -9.37
CA ARG A 148 20.31 -8.43 -10.61
C ARG A 148 20.04 -9.55 -11.61
N VAL A 149 18.84 -9.58 -12.16
CA VAL A 149 18.48 -10.50 -13.25
C VAL A 149 18.81 -9.87 -14.59
N THR A 150 19.55 -10.57 -15.44
CA THR A 150 19.86 -10.12 -16.79
C THR A 150 19.12 -10.98 -17.80
N ASN A 151 18.23 -10.37 -18.58
CA ASN A 151 17.50 -11.04 -19.66
C ASN A 151 18.17 -10.71 -21.00
N TYR A 152 18.48 -11.75 -21.76
CA TYR A 152 18.98 -11.63 -23.13
C TYR A 152 17.81 -11.82 -24.09
N THR A 153 17.64 -10.88 -25.02
CA THR A 153 16.70 -11.05 -26.13
C THR A 153 17.53 -11.48 -27.34
N GLU A 154 17.46 -12.75 -27.73
CA GLU A 154 18.01 -13.19 -29.02
C GLU A 154 17.03 -12.75 -30.12
N THR A 155 17.57 -12.10 -31.15
CA THR A 155 16.88 -11.76 -32.41
C THR A 155 17.28 -12.74 -33.48
#